data_AF-A0A357WS12-F1
#
_entry.id   AF-A0A357WS12-F1
#
_cell.length_a   1.000
_cell.length_b   1.000
_cell.length_c   1.000
_cell.angle_alpha   90.00
_cell.angle_beta   90.00
_cell.angle_gamma   90.00
#
_symmetry.space_group_name_H-M   'P 1'
#
loop_
_entity.id
_entity.type
_entity.pdbx_description
1 polymer ?
#
loop_
_entity_poly.entity_id
_entity_poly.type
_entity_poly.pdbx_seq_one_letter_code
_entity_poly.pdbx_strand_id
1 'polypeptide(L)'
;MPEINKVQIEDIVRRVLSNIEIPAPSKAETTKKADNQKNYSATSYNGRRLIGIYSDMNEAIEAANKGYHAVRAIRVEQREKIITAIRELIRKEAPIMAEMGVSETGMGRVDHKRLKHLLVADKTPGTEDIVSAAKTGDHGLTLIEMAPFGVVGAISPSTNPSETVLCNSIGMIAAGNGVVFN
;
A
#
# COMPACT_ATOMS: atom_id res chain seq x y z
N MET A 1 39.30 -30.98 12.37
CA MET A 1 37.84 -30.76 12.22
C MET A 1 37.27 -32.04 11.64
N PRO A 2 36.19 -32.63 12.19
CA PRO A 2 35.64 -33.86 11.64
C PRO A 2 35.01 -33.58 10.27
N GLU A 3 35.49 -34.23 9.22
CA GLU A 3 34.87 -34.18 7.90
C GLU A 3 33.56 -34.97 7.93
N ILE A 4 32.46 -34.29 7.62
CA ILE A 4 31.15 -34.91 7.49
C ILE A 4 31.15 -35.78 6.23
N ASN A 5 30.88 -37.08 6.38
CA ASN A 5 30.87 -38.00 5.25
C ASN A 5 29.52 -37.99 4.52
N LYS A 6 29.48 -38.51 3.28
CA LYS A 6 28.25 -38.52 2.46
C LYS A 6 27.06 -39.24 3.11
N VAL A 7 27.31 -40.26 3.92
CA VAL A 7 26.27 -41.02 4.64
C VAL A 7 25.59 -40.15 5.69
N GLN A 8 26.36 -39.32 6.40
CA GLN A 8 25.82 -38.37 7.38
C GLN A 8 25.00 -37.26 6.70
N ILE A 9 25.39 -36.82 5.50
CA ILE A 9 24.60 -35.86 4.72
C ILE A 9 23.27 -36.49 4.30
N GLU A 10 23.26 -37.73 3.82
CA GLU A 10 22.04 -38.43 3.44
C GLU A 10 21.08 -38.64 4.62
N ASP A 11 21.61 -38.99 5.80
CA ASP A 11 20.79 -39.14 7.01
C ASP A 11 20.19 -37.81 7.47
N ILE A 12 20.94 -36.71 7.37
CA ILE A 12 20.42 -35.36 7.66
C ILE A 12 19.32 -34.99 6.67
N VAL A 13 19.53 -35.23 5.37
CA VAL A 13 18.53 -34.93 4.33
C VAL A 13 17.27 -35.77 4.54
N ARG A 14 17.38 -37.06 4.87
CA ARG A 14 16.21 -37.90 5.21
C ARG A 14 15.44 -37.41 6.43
N ARG A 15 16.15 -36.97 7.48
CA ARG A 15 15.51 -36.39 8.67
C ARG A 15 14.81 -35.07 8.39
N VAL A 16 15.39 -34.23 7.54
CA VAL A 16 14.75 -32.97 7.13
C VAL A 16 13.52 -33.23 6.28
N LEU A 17 13.59 -34.17 5.34
CA LEU A 17 12.45 -34.52 4.48
C LEU A 17 11.30 -35.18 5.25
N SER A 18 11.59 -36.02 6.25
CA SER A 18 10.56 -36.59 7.14
C SER A 18 9.90 -35.53 8.04
N ASN A 19 10.64 -34.49 8.43
CA ASN A 19 10.07 -33.34 9.16
C ASN A 19 9.35 -32.34 8.25
N ILE A 20 9.46 -32.47 6.92
CA ILE A 20 8.76 -31.67 5.91
C ILE A 20 7.46 -32.36 5.44
N GLU A 21 7.07 -33.50 6.04
CA GLU A 21 5.70 -34.01 5.88
C GLU A 21 4.70 -32.98 6.42
N ILE A 22 4.22 -32.15 5.50
CA ILE A 22 2.99 -31.36 5.61
C ILE A 22 1.90 -32.35 6.02
N PRO A 23 1.24 -32.18 7.17
CA PRO A 23 0.15 -33.06 7.52
C PRO A 23 -0.90 -32.97 6.42
N ALA A 24 -1.21 -34.10 5.79
CA ALA A 24 -2.42 -34.21 4.98
C ALA A 24 -3.60 -33.69 5.84
N PRO A 25 -4.54 -32.91 5.28
CA PRO A 25 -5.64 -32.38 6.08
C PRO A 25 -6.40 -33.55 6.71
N SER A 26 -6.29 -33.67 8.03
CA SER A 26 -7.16 -34.56 8.81
C SER A 26 -8.60 -34.18 8.47
N LYS A 27 -9.43 -35.17 8.14
CA LYS A 27 -10.88 -34.98 8.02
C LYS A 27 -11.42 -34.50 9.36
N ALA A 28 -11.41 -33.18 9.57
CA ALA A 28 -12.07 -32.54 10.67
C ALA A 28 -13.57 -32.75 10.47
N GLU A 29 -14.21 -33.35 11.46
CA GLU A 29 -15.65 -33.45 11.58
C GLU A 29 -16.27 -32.08 11.32
N THR A 30 -17.09 -32.00 10.26
CA THR A 30 -17.85 -30.81 9.87
C THR A 30 -18.97 -30.58 10.88
N THR A 31 -18.62 -30.04 12.04
CA THR A 31 -19.53 -29.16 12.76
C THR A 31 -19.73 -27.93 11.87
N LYS A 32 -20.89 -27.86 11.22
CA LYS A 32 -21.32 -26.71 10.41
C LYS A 32 -21.31 -25.45 11.29
N LYS A 33 -20.17 -24.75 11.34
CA LYS A 33 -20.13 -23.34 11.76
C LYS A 33 -20.97 -22.58 10.74
N ALA A 34 -21.95 -21.83 11.21
CA ALA A 34 -22.83 -21.02 10.38
C ALA A 34 -22.00 -20.22 9.37
N ASP A 35 -22.37 -20.37 8.11
CA ASP A 35 -21.72 -19.79 6.95
C ASP A 35 -21.95 -18.27 7.00
N ASN A 36 -21.10 -17.55 7.73
CA ASN A 36 -21.03 -16.10 7.66
C ASN A 36 -20.38 -15.79 6.31
N GLN A 37 -21.18 -15.83 5.23
CA GLN A 37 -20.73 -15.45 3.90
C GLN A 37 -20.12 -14.06 4.00
N LYS A 38 -18.80 -14.00 3.83
CA LYS A 38 -18.08 -12.73 3.76
C LYS A 38 -18.66 -11.99 2.55
N ASN A 39 -19.35 -10.88 2.79
CA ASN A 39 -19.92 -10.05 1.71
C ASN A 39 -18.85 -9.25 0.95
N TYR A 40 -17.64 -9.79 0.80
CA TYR A 40 -16.53 -9.13 0.12
C TYR A 40 -15.60 -10.14 -0.55
N SER A 41 -14.95 -9.71 -1.63
CA SER A 41 -13.91 -10.43 -2.35
C SER A 41 -12.68 -9.53 -2.50
N ALA A 42 -11.62 -10.02 -3.14
CA ALA A 42 -10.45 -9.21 -3.46
C ALA A 42 -10.77 -7.97 -4.32
N THR A 43 -11.88 -7.98 -5.08
CA THR A 43 -12.23 -6.91 -6.01
C THR A 43 -13.62 -6.32 -5.79
N SER A 44 -14.36 -6.75 -4.77
CA SER A 44 -15.74 -6.30 -4.52
C SER A 44 -16.14 -6.30 -3.04
N TYR A 45 -17.10 -5.45 -2.69
CA TYR A 45 -17.71 -5.36 -1.36
C TYR A 45 -19.21 -5.10 -1.50
N ASN A 46 -20.06 -5.91 -0.84
CA ASN A 46 -21.52 -5.90 -0.95
C ASN A 46 -22.03 -5.85 -2.40
N GLY A 47 -21.43 -6.67 -3.28
CA GLY A 47 -21.77 -6.72 -4.71
C GLY A 47 -21.28 -5.52 -5.54
N ARG A 48 -20.62 -4.53 -4.94
CA ARG A 48 -20.03 -3.38 -5.64
C ARG A 48 -18.55 -3.63 -5.90
N ARG A 49 -18.08 -3.36 -7.12
CA ARG A 49 -16.66 -3.44 -7.45
C ARG A 49 -15.88 -2.36 -6.70
N LEU A 50 -14.77 -2.74 -6.09
CA LEU A 50 -13.84 -1.81 -5.44
C LEU A 50 -13.14 -0.97 -6.53
N ILE A 51 -13.08 0.34 -6.30
CA ILE A 51 -12.47 1.28 -7.25
C ILE A 51 -10.95 1.19 -7.10
N GLY A 52 -10.23 1.11 -8.22
CA GLY A 52 -8.76 1.06 -8.23
C GLY A 52 -8.17 -0.29 -7.82
N ILE A 53 -8.98 -1.34 -7.67
CA ILE A 53 -8.51 -2.69 -7.36
C ILE A 53 -8.72 -3.62 -8.57
N TYR A 54 -7.65 -4.31 -8.94
CA TYR A 54 -7.57 -5.18 -10.12
C TYR A 54 -7.09 -6.57 -9.72
N SER A 55 -7.48 -7.57 -10.50
CA SER A 55 -7.03 -8.96 -10.31
C SER A 55 -5.65 -9.24 -10.91
N ASP A 56 -5.21 -8.42 -11.87
CA ASP A 56 -3.91 -8.53 -12.53
C ASP A 56 -3.09 -7.25 -12.34
N MET A 57 -1.78 -7.40 -12.13
CA MET A 57 -0.88 -6.29 -11.89
C MET A 57 -0.70 -5.41 -13.14
N ASN A 58 -0.70 -5.98 -14.34
CA ASN A 58 -0.57 -5.20 -15.58
C ASN A 58 -1.82 -4.35 -15.81
N GLU A 59 -3.02 -4.86 -15.48
CA GLU A 59 -4.24 -4.06 -15.52
C GLU A 59 -4.18 -2.87 -14.55
N ALA A 60 -3.65 -3.08 -13.34
CA ALA A 60 -3.46 -2.02 -12.37
C ALA A 60 -2.46 -0.95 -12.87
N ILE A 61 -1.34 -1.38 -13.45
CA ILE A 61 -0.33 -0.48 -14.02
C ILE A 61 -0.90 0.32 -15.19
N GLU A 62 -1.65 -0.32 -16.09
CA GLU A 62 -2.28 0.35 -17.23
C GLU A 62 -3.33 1.37 -16.78
N ALA A 63 -4.13 1.03 -15.76
CA ALA A 63 -5.08 1.96 -15.16
C ALA A 63 -4.37 3.14 -14.47
N ALA A 64 -3.30 2.87 -13.71
CA ALA A 64 -2.51 3.91 -13.06
C ALA A 64 -1.81 4.81 -14.08
N ASN A 65 -1.39 4.29 -15.23
CA ASN A 65 -0.79 5.07 -16.32
C ASN A 65 -1.82 6.05 -16.93
N LYS A 66 -3.06 5.60 -17.14
CA LYS A 66 -4.16 6.48 -17.53
C LYS A 66 -4.44 7.55 -16.47
N GLY A 67 -4.47 7.15 -15.20
CA GLY A 67 -4.61 8.06 -14.06
C GLY A 67 -3.49 9.11 -13.99
N TYR A 68 -2.25 8.70 -14.19
CA TYR A 68 -1.08 9.58 -14.25
C TYR A 68 -1.25 10.66 -15.33
N HIS A 69 -1.65 10.29 -16.55
CA HIS A 69 -1.89 11.28 -17.61
C HIS A 69 -3.00 12.27 -17.25
N ALA A 70 -4.06 11.82 -16.57
CA ALA A 70 -5.11 12.72 -16.07
C ALA A 70 -4.60 13.65 -14.97
N VAL A 71 -3.84 13.13 -14.00
CA VAL A 71 -3.24 13.92 -12.91
C VAL A 71 -2.23 14.94 -13.44
N ARG A 72 -1.45 14.57 -14.46
CA ARG A 72 -0.48 15.47 -15.12
C ARG A 72 -1.17 16.61 -15.87
N ALA A 73 -2.39 16.39 -16.37
CA ALA A 73 -3.14 17.38 -17.13
C ALA A 73 -3.88 18.41 -16.25
N ILE A 74 -4.04 18.15 -14.95
CA ILE A 74 -4.74 19.05 -14.03
C ILE A 74 -3.80 20.06 -13.36
N ARG A 75 -4.37 21.17 -12.90
CA ARG A 75 -3.66 22.24 -12.20
C ARG A 75 -3.22 21.80 -10.80
N VAL A 76 -2.20 22.46 -10.24
CA VAL A 76 -1.74 22.25 -8.86
C VAL A 76 -2.90 22.42 -7.85
N GLU A 77 -3.74 23.44 -8.02
CA GLU A 77 -4.93 23.65 -7.18
C GLU A 77 -5.92 22.47 -7.21
N GLN A 78 -6.07 21.80 -8.36
CA GLN A 78 -6.95 20.64 -8.48
C GLN A 78 -6.33 19.42 -7.78
N ARG A 79 -5.01 19.25 -7.82
CA ARG A 79 -4.29 18.24 -7.02
C ARG A 79 -4.51 18.50 -5.53
N GLU A 80 -4.44 19.75 -5.09
CA GLU A 80 -4.67 20.11 -3.69
C GLU A 80 -6.12 19.82 -3.24
N LYS A 81 -7.11 20.01 -4.11
CA LYS A 81 -8.51 19.59 -3.83
C LYS A 81 -8.63 18.08 -3.61
N ILE A 82 -7.94 17.28 -4.44
CA ILE A 82 -7.91 15.82 -4.28
C ILE A 82 -7.24 15.45 -2.95
N ILE A 83 -6.08 16.04 -2.65
CA ILE A 83 -5.33 15.81 -1.41
C ILE A 83 -6.16 16.20 -0.18
N THR A 84 -6.84 17.34 -0.22
CA THR A 84 -7.73 17.80 0.86
C THR A 84 -8.84 16.78 1.12
N ALA A 85 -9.52 16.31 0.07
CA ALA A 85 -10.55 15.29 0.20
C ALA A 85 -10.01 13.96 0.74
N ILE A 86 -8.80 13.54 0.34
CA ILE A 86 -8.13 12.37 0.91
C ILE A 86 -7.92 12.57 2.42
N ARG A 87 -7.39 13.72 2.86
CA ARG A 87 -7.18 14.00 4.29
C ARG A 87 -8.47 13.98 5.09
N GLU A 88 -9.56 14.54 4.57
CA GLU A 88 -10.88 14.51 5.21
C GLU A 88 -11.38 13.08 5.40
N LEU A 89 -11.27 12.25 4.36
CA LEU A 89 -11.65 10.83 4.43
C LEU A 89 -10.77 10.05 5.40
N ILE A 90 -9.46 10.31 5.44
CA ILE A 90 -8.57 9.67 6.41
C ILE A 90 -9.02 9.98 7.84
N ARG A 91 -9.32 11.24 8.17
CA ARG A 91 -9.77 11.62 9.52
C ARG A 91 -11.08 10.94 9.89
N LYS A 92 -12.02 10.88 8.94
CA LYS A 92 -13.32 10.25 9.13
C LYS A 92 -13.19 8.74 9.36
N GLU A 93 -12.38 8.07 8.55
CA GLU A 93 -12.28 6.59 8.53
C GLU A 93 -11.15 6.06 9.44
N ALA A 94 -10.37 6.93 10.09
CA ALA A 94 -9.27 6.54 10.97
C ALA A 94 -9.62 5.50 12.05
N PRO A 95 -10.79 5.55 12.74
CA PRO A 95 -11.16 4.52 13.69
C PRO A 95 -11.34 3.15 13.02
N ILE A 96 -12.05 3.11 11.90
CA ILE A 96 -12.36 1.88 11.16
C ILE A 96 -11.07 1.26 10.61
N MET A 97 -10.22 2.04 9.96
CA MET A 97 -8.94 1.56 9.43
C MET A 97 -8.01 1.05 10.54
N ALA A 98 -8.01 1.69 11.71
CA ALA A 98 -7.20 1.25 12.84
C ALA A 98 -7.68 -0.09 13.41
N GLU A 99 -8.99 -0.25 13.60
CA GLU A 99 -9.59 -1.52 14.04
C GLU A 99 -9.31 -2.64 13.03
N MET A 100 -9.55 -2.38 11.74
CA MET A 100 -9.29 -3.33 10.66
C MET A 100 -7.82 -3.77 10.64
N GLY A 101 -6.89 -2.81 10.68
CA GLY A 101 -5.46 -3.11 10.62
C GLY A 101 -4.96 -3.94 11.80
N VAL A 102 -5.44 -3.69 13.03
CA VAL A 102 -5.10 -4.56 14.18
C VAL A 102 -5.76 -5.93 14.04
N SER A 103 -7.04 -5.98 13.65
CA SER A 103 -7.79 -7.23 13.57
C SER A 103 -7.23 -8.19 12.51
N GLU A 104 -6.77 -7.65 11.39
CA GLU A 104 -6.21 -8.44 10.28
C GLU A 104 -4.78 -8.89 10.58
N THR A 105 -3.94 -7.98 11.09
CA THR A 105 -2.49 -8.26 11.22
C THR A 105 -2.09 -8.82 12.58
N GLY A 106 -2.93 -8.65 13.61
CA GLY A 106 -2.58 -8.93 15.01
C GLY A 106 -1.53 -7.98 15.61
N MET A 107 -1.17 -6.89 14.92
CA MET A 107 -0.08 -6.00 15.33
C MET A 107 -0.56 -4.60 15.75
N GLY A 108 0.01 -4.12 16.85
CA GLY A 108 -0.20 -2.75 17.34
C GLY A 108 -1.44 -2.58 18.21
N ARG A 109 -1.83 -1.34 18.44
CA ARG A 109 -2.99 -0.95 19.26
C ARG A 109 -3.89 -0.02 18.47
N VAL A 110 -5.21 -0.19 18.59
CA VAL A 110 -6.21 0.58 17.83
C VAL A 110 -6.03 2.07 18.06
N ASP A 111 -5.90 2.51 19.32
CA ASP A 111 -5.72 3.93 19.66
C ASP A 111 -4.48 4.55 19.00
N HIS A 112 -3.36 3.83 19.03
CA HIS A 112 -2.11 4.31 18.43
C HIS A 112 -2.21 4.35 16.90
N LYS A 113 -2.83 3.33 16.27
CA LYS A 113 -3.06 3.33 14.83
C LYS A 113 -4.00 4.45 14.42
N ARG A 114 -5.06 4.74 15.18
CA ARG A 114 -5.93 5.90 14.93
C ARG A 114 -5.15 7.21 14.94
N LEU A 115 -4.30 7.44 15.95
CA LEU A 115 -3.43 8.63 16.01
C LEU A 115 -2.47 8.71 14.83
N LYS A 116 -1.94 7.58 14.34
CA LYS A 116 -1.08 7.57 13.16
C LYS A 116 -1.82 7.93 11.87
N HIS A 117 -3.07 7.51 11.71
CA HIS A 117 -3.88 7.97 10.57
C HIS A 117 -4.14 9.48 10.63
N LEU A 118 -4.44 10.01 11.82
CA LEU A 118 -4.57 11.47 12.01
C LEU A 118 -3.26 12.19 11.70
N LEU A 119 -2.12 11.65 12.13
CA LEU A 119 -0.80 12.18 11.81
C LEU A 119 -0.56 12.24 10.29
N VAL A 120 -0.93 11.20 9.54
CA VAL A 120 -0.84 11.20 8.07
C VAL A 120 -1.73 12.30 7.47
N ALA A 121 -3.00 12.38 7.91
CA ALA A 121 -3.92 13.41 7.41
C ALA A 121 -3.43 14.84 7.69
N ASP A 122 -2.81 15.06 8.85
CA ASP A 122 -2.45 16.39 9.32
C ASP A 122 -1.05 16.85 8.92
N LYS A 123 -0.11 15.92 8.70
CA LYS A 123 1.32 16.25 8.56
C LYS A 123 2.03 15.68 7.35
N THR A 124 1.41 14.80 6.55
CA THR A 124 2.01 14.44 5.25
C THR A 124 2.00 15.69 4.37
N PRO A 125 3.12 16.14 3.76
CA PRO A 125 3.12 17.31 2.89
C PRO A 125 2.26 17.13 1.63
N GLY A 126 1.61 18.19 1.19
CA GLY A 126 0.82 18.28 -0.06
C GLY A 126 1.60 18.96 -1.18
N THR A 127 0.93 19.79 -1.98
CA THR A 127 1.58 20.48 -3.11
C THR A 127 2.56 21.57 -2.69
N GLU A 128 2.55 22.00 -1.43
CA GLU A 128 3.48 22.97 -0.87
C GLU A 128 4.94 22.48 -0.84
N ASP A 129 5.16 21.17 -0.91
CA ASP A 129 6.51 20.56 -0.94
C ASP A 129 7.14 20.61 -2.36
N ILE A 130 6.34 20.95 -3.37
CA ILE A 130 6.79 21.08 -4.77
C ILE A 130 7.29 22.51 -4.98
N VAL A 131 8.55 22.74 -4.61
CA VAL A 131 9.18 24.07 -4.63
C VAL A 131 9.97 24.34 -5.91
N SER A 132 9.81 25.54 -6.44
CA SER A 132 10.59 26.07 -7.56
C SER A 132 11.81 26.84 -7.03
N ALA A 133 12.98 26.65 -7.64
CA ALA A 133 14.16 27.45 -7.36
C ALA A 133 14.59 28.24 -8.60
N ALA A 134 15.01 29.49 -8.39
CA ALA A 134 15.46 30.38 -9.45
C ALA A 134 16.88 30.87 -9.16
N LYS A 135 17.73 30.88 -10.20
CA LYS A 135 19.03 31.55 -10.20
C LYS A 135 19.02 32.63 -11.27
N THR A 136 19.33 33.86 -10.88
CA THR A 136 19.41 35.02 -11.76
C THR A 136 20.83 35.59 -11.77
N GLY A 137 21.23 36.15 -12.91
CA GLY A 137 22.51 36.84 -13.06
C GLY A 137 22.69 37.40 -14.47
N ASP A 138 23.91 37.82 -14.81
CA ASP A 138 24.24 38.44 -16.09
C ASP A 138 23.94 37.55 -17.31
N HIS A 139 23.85 36.24 -17.09
CA HIS A 139 23.53 35.24 -18.11
C HIS A 139 22.04 34.84 -18.13
N GLY A 140 21.18 35.61 -17.48
CA GLY A 140 19.72 35.43 -17.52
C GLY A 140 19.15 34.71 -16.31
N LEU A 141 18.15 33.85 -16.56
CA LEU A 141 17.35 33.15 -15.55
C LEU A 141 17.45 31.63 -15.76
N THR A 142 17.80 30.91 -14.70
CA THR A 142 17.66 29.45 -14.62
C THR A 142 16.57 29.10 -13.63
N LEU A 143 15.61 28.29 -14.06
CA LEU A 143 14.57 27.72 -13.20
C LEU A 143 14.83 26.23 -12.96
N ILE A 144 14.58 25.79 -11.75
CA ILE A 144 14.66 24.40 -11.32
C ILE A 144 13.28 24.05 -10.75
N GLU A 145 12.65 23.05 -11.36
CA GLU A 145 11.31 22.58 -11.01
C GLU A 145 11.32 21.08 -10.73
N MET A 146 10.43 20.62 -9.87
CA MET A 146 10.24 19.19 -9.58
C MET A 146 9.18 18.62 -10.52
N ALA A 147 9.61 17.85 -11.52
CA ALA A 147 8.72 17.19 -12.47
C ALA A 147 8.28 15.79 -11.95
N PRO A 148 7.08 15.32 -12.35
CA PRO A 148 6.64 13.95 -12.05
C PRO A 148 7.57 12.91 -12.68
N PHE A 149 7.72 11.77 -12.01
CA PHE A 149 8.39 10.58 -12.54
C PHE A 149 7.49 9.81 -13.52
N GLY A 150 6.21 9.64 -13.20
CA GLY A 150 5.28 8.79 -13.96
C GLY A 150 4.42 7.93 -13.04
N VAL A 151 4.42 6.61 -13.29
CA VAL A 151 3.77 5.62 -12.43
C VAL A 151 4.79 5.04 -11.45
N VAL A 152 4.53 5.16 -10.15
CA VAL A 152 5.38 4.67 -9.08
C VAL A 152 4.83 3.35 -8.54
N GLY A 153 5.68 2.32 -8.45
CA GLY A 153 5.38 1.10 -7.69
C GLY A 153 5.73 1.28 -6.21
N ALA A 154 4.80 0.99 -5.31
CA ALA A 154 4.98 1.16 -3.88
C ALA A 154 4.63 -0.13 -3.11
N ILE A 155 5.61 -0.68 -2.39
CA ILE A 155 5.43 -1.86 -1.55
C ILE A 155 5.13 -1.41 -0.12
N SER A 156 4.00 -1.81 0.43
CA SER A 156 3.53 -1.37 1.75
C SER A 156 3.86 -2.39 2.86
N PRO A 157 4.31 -1.96 4.04
CA PRO A 157 4.62 -2.86 5.15
C PRO A 157 3.35 -3.28 5.91
N SER A 158 3.36 -4.48 6.47
CA SER A 158 2.24 -4.98 7.31
C SER A 158 2.11 -4.27 8.67
N THR A 159 3.16 -3.58 9.14
CA THR A 159 3.12 -2.82 10.41
C THR A 159 2.26 -1.55 10.31
N ASN A 160 2.30 -0.90 9.15
CA ASN A 160 1.65 0.39 8.86
C ASN A 160 0.95 0.33 7.48
N PRO A 161 0.03 -0.63 7.25
CA PRO A 161 -0.42 -0.95 5.90
C PRO A 161 -1.18 0.23 5.28
N SER A 162 -2.26 0.66 5.92
CA SER A 162 -3.07 1.79 5.47
C SER A 162 -2.33 3.12 5.60
N GLU A 163 -1.59 3.34 6.69
CA GLU A 163 -0.87 4.61 6.89
C GLU A 163 0.14 4.89 5.78
N THR A 164 0.87 3.84 5.34
CA THR A 164 1.86 3.97 4.26
C THR A 164 1.19 4.21 2.91
N VAL A 165 0.12 3.49 2.60
CA VAL A 165 -0.65 3.70 1.35
C VAL A 165 -1.17 5.13 1.25
N LEU A 166 -1.74 5.65 2.35
CA LEU A 166 -2.30 7.00 2.40
C LEU A 166 -1.21 8.08 2.30
N CYS A 167 -0.12 7.94 3.05
CA CYS A 167 0.99 8.90 3.03
C CYS A 167 1.64 8.95 1.63
N ASN A 168 1.92 7.79 1.05
CA ASN A 168 2.51 7.71 -0.29
C ASN A 168 1.58 8.29 -1.35
N SER A 169 0.27 8.00 -1.26
CA SER A 169 -0.72 8.52 -2.21
C SER A 169 -0.75 10.05 -2.20
N ILE A 170 -0.76 10.69 -1.02
CA ILE A 170 -0.76 12.15 -0.91
C ILE A 170 0.46 12.76 -1.61
N GLY A 171 1.67 12.33 -1.25
CA GLY A 171 2.90 12.89 -1.80
C GLY A 171 3.06 12.62 -3.30
N MET A 172 2.71 11.40 -3.75
CA MET A 172 2.81 11.03 -5.16
C MET A 172 1.82 11.81 -6.02
N ILE A 173 0.58 12.02 -5.56
CA ILE A 173 -0.41 12.85 -6.26
C ILE A 173 0.02 14.33 -6.25
N ALA A 174 0.55 14.83 -5.14
CA ALA A 174 1.07 16.20 -5.05
C ALA A 174 2.13 16.46 -6.12
N ALA A 175 3.10 15.54 -6.24
CA ALA A 175 4.15 15.57 -7.25
C ALA A 175 3.67 15.21 -8.68
N GLY A 176 2.38 14.92 -8.88
CA GLY A 176 1.79 14.68 -10.20
C GLY A 176 1.99 13.27 -10.76
N ASN A 177 2.25 12.28 -9.90
CA ASN A 177 2.46 10.89 -10.27
C ASN A 177 1.18 10.05 -10.16
N GLY A 178 1.17 8.89 -10.85
CA GLY A 178 0.32 7.76 -10.50
C GLY A 178 1.05 6.80 -9.55
N VAL A 179 0.31 5.99 -8.79
CA VAL A 179 0.89 4.99 -7.88
C VAL A 179 0.13 3.66 -7.97
N VAL A 180 0.87 2.56 -7.88
CA VAL A 180 0.35 1.19 -7.75
C VAL A 180 0.92 0.56 -6.47
N PHE A 181 0.06 -0.05 -5.67
CA PHE A 181 0.43 -0.78 -4.46
C PHE A 181 0.26 -2.29 -4.67
N ASN A 182 1.05 -3.09 -3.94
CA ASN A 182 0.96 -4.56 -3.93
C ASN A 182 0.24 -5.11 -2.70
#